data_AF-A0A087TXL1-F1
#
_entry.id   AF-A0A087TXL1-F1
#
_cell.length_a   1.000
_cell.length_b   1.000
_cell.length_c   1.000
_cell.angle_alpha   90.00
_cell.angle_beta   90.00
_cell.angle_gamma   90.00
#
_symmetry.space_group_name_H-M   'P 1'
#
loop_
_entity.id
_entity.type
_entity.pdbx_description
1 polymer ?
#
loop_
_entity_poly.entity_id
_entity_poly.type
_entity_poly.pdbx_seq_one_letter_code
_entity_poly.pdbx_strand_id
1 'polypeptide(L)'
;MKRQNVRTLSLIVCTFTYLLIGAAIFDALESENEQVQRNALHHVEGLLIQKYNISTEDYRIWSTVIIKGVPHKAGIQWKFAGAFYFA
;
A
#
# COMPACT_ATOMS: atom_id res chain seq x y z
N MET A 1 -17.71 -13.24 -38.03
CA MET A 1 -16.91 -13.80 -36.90
C MET A 1 -17.79 -14.74 -36.08
N LYS A 2 -17.24 -15.86 -35.57
CA LYS A 2 -18.00 -16.73 -34.65
C LYS A 2 -18.44 -15.94 -33.42
N ARG A 3 -19.68 -16.13 -32.96
CA ARG A 3 -20.30 -15.42 -31.84
C ARG A 3 -19.45 -15.49 -30.55
N GLN A 4 -18.74 -16.60 -30.35
CA GLN A 4 -17.81 -16.79 -29.23
C GLN A 4 -16.62 -15.82 -29.28
N ASN A 5 -16.01 -15.64 -30.46
CA ASN A 5 -14.85 -14.76 -30.62
C ASN A 5 -15.22 -13.29 -30.39
N VAL A 6 -16.42 -12.89 -30.81
CA VAL A 6 -16.95 -11.54 -30.54
C VAL A 6 -17.16 -11.33 -29.05
N ARG A 7 -17.79 -12.29 -28.35
CA ARG A 7 -18.00 -12.22 -26.90
C ARG A 7 -16.68 -12.08 -26.13
N THR A 8 -15.68 -12.90 -26.47
CA THR A 8 -14.37 -12.83 -25.80
C THR A 8 -13.69 -11.49 -26.04
N LEU A 9 -13.69 -10.99 -27.27
CA LEU A 9 -13.09 -9.69 -27.59
C LEU A 9 -13.82 -8.54 -26.87
N SER A 10 -15.15 -8.56 -26.83
CA SER A 10 -15.95 -7.57 -26.10
C SER A 10 -15.66 -7.57 -24.60
N LEU A 11 -15.49 -8.74 -23.97
CA LEU A 11 -15.14 -8.83 -22.56
C LEU A 11 -13.73 -8.26 -22.31
N ILE A 12 -12.76 -8.55 -23.17
CA ILE A 12 -11.41 -8.00 -23.05
C ILE A 12 -11.45 -6.47 -23.10
N VAL A 13 -12.13 -5.90 -24.11
CA VAL A 13 -12.25 -4.43 -24.24
C VAL A 13 -13.00 -3.82 -23.06
N CYS A 14 -14.06 -4.46 -22.57
CA CYS A 14 -14.80 -4.02 -21.39
C CYS A 14 -13.92 -4.01 -20.14
N THR A 15 -13.12 -5.06 -19.90
CA THR A 15 -12.22 -5.13 -18.75
C THR A 15 -11.14 -4.05 -18.83
N PHE A 16 -10.54 -3.82 -20.01
CA PHE A 16 -9.54 -2.75 -20.16
C PHE A 16 -10.14 -1.38 -19.92
N THR A 17 -11.31 -1.09 -20.48
CA THR A 17 -11.99 0.19 -20.27
C THR A 17 -12.39 0.38 -18.80
N TYR A 18 -12.87 -0.66 -18.13
CA TYR A 18 -13.16 -0.64 -16.70
C TYR A 18 -11.93 -0.30 -15.86
N LEU A 19 -10.77 -0.92 -16.15
CA LEU A 19 -9.52 -0.64 -15.46
C LEU A 19 -9.05 0.80 -15.69
N LEU A 20 -9.14 1.32 -16.92
CA LEU A 20 -8.75 2.70 -17.25
C LEU A 20 -9.63 3.73 -16.55
N ILE A 21 -10.94 3.52 -16.55
CA ILE A 21 -11.88 4.40 -15.85
C ILE A 21 -11.64 4.33 -14.34
N GLY A 22 -11.46 3.13 -13.79
CA GLY A 22 -11.12 2.95 -12.38
C GLY A 22 -9.84 3.69 -12.00
N ALA A 23 -8.78 3.58 -12.80
CA ALA A 23 -7.53 4.30 -12.57
C ALA A 23 -7.74 5.83 -12.57
N ALA A 24 -8.50 6.37 -13.51
CA ALA A 24 -8.79 7.80 -13.56
C ALA A 24 -9.60 8.29 -12.34
N ILE A 25 -10.57 7.49 -11.87
CA ILE A 25 -11.35 7.81 -10.68
C ILE A 25 -10.47 7.77 -9.42
N PHE A 26 -9.67 6.72 -9.26
CA PHE A 26 -8.76 6.61 -8.10
C PHE A 26 -7.73 7.73 -8.08
N ASP A 27 -7.17 8.09 -9.24
CA ASP A 27 -6.25 9.22 -9.35
C ASP A 27 -6.92 10.54 -8.93
N ALA A 28 -8.14 10.81 -9.42
CA ALA A 28 -8.87 12.02 -9.07
C ALA A 28 -9.28 12.10 -7.58
N LEU A 29 -9.44 10.96 -6.90
CA LEU A 29 -9.90 10.91 -5.51
C LEU A 29 -8.77 10.80 -4.49
N GLU A 30 -7.70 10.06 -4.80
CA GLU A 30 -6.68 9.68 -3.80
C GLU A 30 -5.34 10.39 -3.99
N SER A 31 -5.01 10.89 -5.19
CA SER A 31 -3.66 11.44 -5.48
C SER A 31 -3.29 12.63 -4.58
N GLU A 32 -4.17 13.62 -4.46
CA GLU A 32 -3.92 14.80 -3.60
C GLU A 32 -3.82 14.40 -2.13
N ASN A 33 -4.71 13.51 -1.68
CA ASN A 33 -4.76 13.03 -0.31
C ASN A 33 -3.48 12.27 0.06
N GLU A 34 -2.97 11.41 -0.82
CA GLU A 34 -1.70 10.71 -0.64
C GLU A 34 -0.55 11.70 -0.48
N GLN A 35 -0.47 12.72 -1.34
CA GLN A 35 0.60 13.72 -1.28
C GLN A 35 0.55 14.52 0.02
N VAL A 36 -0.63 14.93 0.47
CA VAL A 36 -0.81 15.65 1.74
C VAL A 36 -0.37 14.79 2.92
N GLN A 37 -0.82 13.52 2.98
CA GLN A 37 -0.42 12.60 4.05
C GLN A 37 1.08 12.32 4.05
N ARG A 38 1.67 12.10 2.87
CA ARG A 38 3.12 11.92 2.70
C ARG A 38 3.90 13.13 3.20
N ASN A 39 3.50 14.34 2.81
CA ASN A 39 4.15 15.57 3.25
C ASN A 39 4.04 15.76 4.78
N ALA A 40 2.87 15.49 5.35
CA ALA A 40 2.65 15.58 6.79
C ALA A 40 3.53 14.57 7.57
N LEU A 41 3.63 13.33 7.09
CA LEU A 41 4.50 12.32 7.69
C LEU A 41 5.97 12.72 7.61
N HIS A 42 6.46 13.18 6.45
CA HIS A 42 7.83 13.66 6.30
C HIS A 42 8.13 14.88 7.18
N HIS A 43 7.16 15.76 7.39
CA HIS A 43 7.32 16.89 8.29
C HIS A 43 7.50 16.42 9.74
N VAL A 44 6.63 15.51 10.22
CA VAL A 44 6.74 14.94 11.57
C VAL A 44 8.04 14.15 11.74
N GLU A 45 8.43 13.37 10.74
CA GLU A 45 9.70 12.65 10.69
C GLU A 45 10.89 13.61 10.89
N GLY A 46 10.96 14.69 10.12
CA GLY A 46 12.03 15.69 10.23
C GLY A 46 12.08 16.36 11.61
N LEU A 47 10.91 16.69 12.18
CA LEU A 47 10.82 17.24 13.53
C LEU A 47 11.37 16.27 14.58
N LEU A 48 11.09 14.97 14.46
CA LEU A 48 11.58 13.96 15.40
C LEU A 48 13.08 13.75 15.27
N ILE A 49 13.61 13.66 14.04
CA ILE A 49 15.04 13.52 13.78
C ILE A 49 15.81 14.68 14.41
N GLN A 50 15.35 15.93 14.20
CA GLN A 50 15.97 17.11 14.78
C GLN A 50 15.83 17.14 16.31
N LYS A 51 14.65 16.87 16.85
CA LYS A 51 14.37 16.93 18.29
C LYS A 51 15.22 15.95 19.10
N TYR A 52 15.48 14.76 18.56
CA TYR A 52 16.22 13.69 19.23
C TYR A 52 17.65 13.52 18.70
N ASN A 53 18.10 14.40 17.81
CA ASN A 53 19.44 14.37 17.21
C ASN A 53 19.79 12.99 16.62
N ILE A 54 18.85 12.39 15.87
CA ILE A 54 18.97 11.05 15.30
C ILE A 54 19.82 11.13 14.03
N SER A 55 20.81 10.24 13.89
CA SER A 55 21.59 10.14 12.65
C SER A 55 20.77 9.49 11.52
N THR A 56 21.12 9.77 10.26
CA THR A 56 20.45 9.15 9.10
C THR A 56 20.57 7.62 9.10
N GLU A 57 21.70 7.09 9.58
CA GLU A 57 21.89 5.64 9.70
C GLU A 57 21.02 5.03 10.80
N ASP A 58 20.96 5.67 11.98
CA ASP A 58 20.12 5.20 13.07
C ASP A 58 18.64 5.25 12.70
N TYR A 59 18.22 6.30 11.98
CA TYR A 59 16.87 6.40 11.46
C TYR A 59 16.53 5.25 10.51
N ARG A 60 17.45 4.87 9.60
CA ARG A 60 17.26 3.75 8.67
C ARG A 60 17.17 2.41 9.39
N ILE A 61 17.97 2.22 10.43
CA ILE A 61 17.89 1.02 11.28
C ILE A 61 16.55 0.99 12.02
N TRP A 62 16.16 2.11 12.63
CA TRP A 62 14.93 2.23 13.39
C TRP A 62 13.67 1.99 12.54
N SER A 63 13.60 2.59 11.35
CA SER A 63 12.49 2.37 10.41
C SER A 63 12.41 0.90 9.97
N THR A 64 13.55 0.26 9.71
CA THR A 64 13.62 -1.17 9.39
C THR A 64 13.07 -2.03 10.52
N VAL A 65 13.45 -1.74 11.77
CA VAL A 65 12.94 -2.47 12.95
C VAL A 65 11.43 -2.28 13.10
N ILE A 66 10.92 -1.05 12.93
CA ILE A 66 9.49 -0.78 13.03
C ILE A 66 8.71 -1.54 11.95
N ILE A 67 9.12 -1.43 10.68
CA ILE A 67 8.43 -2.07 9.55
C ILE A 67 8.42 -3.59 9.73
N LYS A 68 9.56 -4.19 10.07
CA LYS A 68 9.65 -5.64 10.33
C LYS A 68 8.90 -6.07 11.60
N GLY A 69 8.73 -5.16 12.55
CA GLY A 69 8.00 -5.39 13.79
C GLY A 69 6.47 -5.37 13.64
N VAL A 70 5.92 -4.74 12.59
CA VAL A 70 4.46 -4.63 12.35
C VAL A 70 3.71 -5.97 12.50
N PRO A 71 4.08 -7.07 11.82
CA PRO A 71 3.36 -8.34 11.94
C PRO A 71 3.39 -8.93 13.36
N HIS A 72 4.44 -8.63 14.14
CA HIS A 72 4.59 -9.10 15.52
C HIS A 72 3.79 -8.28 16.54
N LYS A 73 3.40 -7.04 16.21
CA LYS A 73 2.52 -6.21 17.06
C LYS A 73 1.11 -6.79 17.17
N ALA A 74 0.65 -7.52 16.15
CA ALA A 74 -0.65 -8.16 16.13
C ALA A 74 -0.69 -9.48 16.96
N GLY A 75 0.39 -9.81 17.68
CA GLY A 75 0.52 -11.02 18.48
C GLY A 75 1.19 -12.17 17.72
N ILE A 76 1.09 -13.38 18.27
CA ILE A 76 1.76 -14.57 17.74
C ILE A 76 0.93 -15.15 16.58
N GLN A 77 1.29 -14.80 15.34
CA GLN A 77 0.57 -15.22 14.14
C GLN A 77 0.73 -16.72 13.81
N TRP A 78 1.89 -17.33 14.09
CA TRP A 78 2.19 -18.72 13.71
C TRP A 78 1.96 -19.74 14.82
N LYS A 79 0.92 -19.53 15.62
CA LYS A 79 0.34 -20.59 16.47
C LYS A 79 -0.86 -21.22 15.75
N PHE A 80 -1.36 -22.35 16.26
CA PHE A 80 -2.45 -23.11 15.63
C PHE A 80 -3.62 -22.24 15.13
N ALA A 81 -4.16 -21.33 15.94
CA ALA A 81 -5.29 -20.47 15.53
C ALA A 81 -4.97 -19.53 14.36
N GLY A 82 -3.78 -18.91 14.36
CA GLY A 82 -3.37 -18.03 13.27
C GLY A 82 -2.94 -18.79 12.02
N ALA A 83 -2.28 -19.95 12.19
CA ALA A 83 -1.99 -20.87 11.08
C ALA A 83 -3.28 -21.45 10.46
N PHE A 84 -4.30 -21.71 11.28
CA PHE A 84 -5.62 -22.16 10.82
C PHE A 84 -6.39 -21.04 10.09
N TYR A 85 -6.33 -19.80 10.59
CA TYR A 85 -6.91 -18.64 9.89
C TYR A 85 -6.25 -18.39 8.53
N PHE A 86 -4.94 -18.66 8.42
CA PHE A 86 -4.19 -18.47 7.18
C PHE A 86 -4.49 -19.52 6.10
N ALA A 87 -4.84 -20.75 6.50
CA ALA A 87 -5.11 -21.88 5.60
C ALA A 87 -6.50 -21.80 4.96
#